data_AF-A0A6B2CR97-F1
#
_entry.id   AF-A0A6B2CR97-F1
#
_cell.length_a   1.000
_cell.length_b   1.000
_cell.length_c   1.000
_cell.angle_alpha   90.00
_cell.angle_beta   90.00
_cell.angle_gamma   90.00
#
_symmetry.space_group_name_H-M   'P 1'
#
loop_
_entity.id
_entity.type
_entity.pdbx_description
1 polymer ?
#
loop_
_entity_poly.entity_id
_entity_poly.type
_entity_poly.pdbx_seq_one_letter_code
_entity_poly.pdbx_strand_id
1 'polypeptide(L)'
;MVLPEGLRGQLPQAACARPSALRSPKQAVKTYCRRTYEFNTHSLRYAFITHLLRLSHSPSIVAKIMGHSSLDHILHYTEVKVAEKVLAGLRRT
;
A
#
# COMPACT_ATOMS: atom_id res chain seq x y z
N MET A 1 -9.69 2.71 -6.79
CA MET A 1 -8.54 2.26 -7.60
C MET A 1 -9.11 1.62 -8.85
N VAL A 2 -8.86 2.20 -10.02
CA VAL A 2 -9.24 1.59 -11.29
C VAL A 2 -8.04 0.80 -11.76
N LEU A 3 -8.23 -0.49 -12.04
CA LEU A 3 -7.16 -1.35 -12.54
C LEU A 3 -6.73 -0.85 -13.93
N PRO A 4 -5.43 -0.66 -14.20
CA PRO A 4 -4.93 -0.26 -15.52
C PRO A 4 -5.48 -1.18 -16.60
N GLU A 5 -5.84 -0.62 -17.76
CA GLU A 5 -6.44 -1.35 -18.88
C GLU A 5 -5.66 -2.63 -19.23
N GLY A 6 -4.32 -2.57 -19.27
CA GLY A 6 -3.46 -3.72 -19.56
C GLY A 6 -3.43 -4.81 -18.48
N LEU A 7 -3.82 -4.51 -17.25
CA LEU A 7 -3.89 -5.48 -16.14
C LEU A 7 -5.31 -6.04 -15.95
N ARG A 8 -6.33 -5.48 -16.62
CA ARG A 8 -7.69 -6.03 -16.61
C ARG A 8 -7.68 -7.38 -17.31
N GLY A 9 -7.83 -8.45 -16.53
CA GLY A 9 -7.78 -9.84 -17.00
C GLY A 9 -6.46 -10.57 -16.72
N GLN A 10 -5.40 -9.87 -16.29
CA GLN A 10 -4.10 -10.48 -15.92
C GLN A 10 -3.99 -10.86 -14.44
N LEU A 11 -4.91 -10.36 -13.59
CA LEU A 11 -5.03 -10.93 -12.25
C LEU A 11 -5.39 -12.40 -12.42
N PRO A 12 -4.62 -13.35 -11.85
CA PRO A 12 -4.95 -14.75 -11.98
C PRO A 12 -6.36 -14.94 -11.43
N GLN A 13 -7.32 -15.26 -12.32
CA GLN A 13 -8.71 -15.56 -11.94
C GLN A 13 -8.73 -16.57 -10.78
N ALA A 14 -7.76 -17.49 -10.77
CA ALA A 14 -7.50 -18.42 -9.67
C ALA A 14 -7.28 -17.75 -8.30
N ALA A 15 -6.52 -16.65 -8.23
CA ALA A 15 -6.28 -15.91 -6.99
C ALA A 15 -7.53 -15.16 -6.50
N CYS A 16 -8.38 -14.69 -7.42
CA CYS A 16 -9.63 -14.01 -7.09
C CYS A 16 -10.80 -14.98 -6.82
N ALA A 17 -10.77 -16.20 -7.38
CA ALA A 17 -11.84 -17.19 -7.28
C ALA A 17 -12.05 -17.74 -5.86
N ARG A 18 -10.96 -17.98 -5.11
CA ARG A 18 -11.05 -18.51 -3.74
C ARG A 18 -11.64 -17.47 -2.76
N PRO A 19 -11.18 -16.20 -2.75
CA PRO A 19 -11.78 -15.17 -1.91
C PRO A 19 -13.23 -14.88 -2.30
N SER A 20 -13.58 -14.86 -3.60
CA SER A 20 -14.95 -14.53 -4.04
C SER A 20 -16.01 -15.53 -3.60
N ALA A 21 -15.62 -16.77 -3.28
CA ALA A 21 -16.52 -17.78 -2.75
C ALA A 21 -16.87 -17.57 -1.26
N LEU A 22 -16.20 -16.65 -0.56
CA LEU A 22 -16.44 -16.39 0.86
C LEU A 22 -17.62 -15.42 1.06
N ARG A 23 -18.41 -15.62 2.12
CA ARG A 23 -19.52 -14.72 2.50
C ARG A 23 -19.08 -13.26 2.68
N SER A 24 -17.88 -13.04 3.21
CA SER A 24 -17.28 -11.70 3.38
C SER A 24 -15.79 -11.71 3.06
N PRO A 25 -15.41 -11.63 1.78
CA PRO A 25 -14.02 -11.80 1.33
C PRO A 25 -13.08 -10.75 1.95
N LYS A 26 -13.53 -9.49 2.02
CA LYS A 26 -12.75 -8.38 2.60
C LYS A 26 -12.43 -8.63 4.07
N GLN A 27 -13.41 -9.07 4.84
CA GLN A 27 -13.20 -9.32 6.27
C GLN A 27 -12.34 -10.55 6.49
N ALA A 28 -12.50 -11.60 5.68
CA ALA A 28 -11.67 -12.79 5.73
C ALA A 28 -10.19 -12.45 5.50
N VAL A 29 -9.88 -11.65 4.48
CA VAL A 29 -8.49 -11.19 4.21
C VAL A 29 -7.95 -10.36 5.37
N LYS A 30 -8.73 -9.41 5.91
CA LYS A 30 -8.31 -8.61 7.08
C LYS A 30 -7.98 -9.49 8.29
N THR A 31 -8.87 -10.42 8.62
CA THR A 31 -8.71 -11.31 9.77
C THR A 31 -7.53 -12.25 9.58
N TYR A 32 -7.36 -12.83 8.38
CA TYR A 32 -6.26 -13.70 8.04
C TYR A 32 -4.91 -12.98 8.18
N CYS A 33 -4.75 -11.80 7.55
CA CYS A 33 -3.50 -11.04 7.65
C CYS A 33 -3.11 -10.76 9.10
N ARG A 34 -4.09 -10.34 9.93
CA ARG A 34 -3.84 -10.00 11.32
C ARG A 34 -3.51 -11.22 12.19
N ARG A 35 -4.13 -12.37 11.94
CA ARG A 35 -3.90 -13.60 12.73
C ARG A 35 -2.64 -14.34 12.33
N THR A 36 -2.27 -14.31 11.06
CA THR A 36 -1.16 -15.10 10.52
C THR A 36 0.16 -14.32 10.48
N TYR A 37 0.10 -13.02 10.22
CA TYR A 37 1.31 -12.20 10.00
C TYR A 37 1.42 -11.00 10.93
N GLU A 38 0.47 -10.84 11.86
CA GLU A 38 0.47 -9.77 12.87
C GLU A 38 0.42 -8.34 12.30
N PHE A 39 0.20 -8.17 10.99
CA PHE A 39 -0.02 -6.88 10.35
C PHE A 39 -1.43 -6.77 9.78
N ASN A 40 -1.90 -5.53 9.60
CA ASN A 40 -3.20 -5.26 8.99
C ASN A 40 -3.06 -4.92 7.49
N THR A 41 -4.17 -4.92 6.76
CA THR A 41 -4.20 -4.62 5.32
C THR A 41 -3.80 -3.18 4.98
N HIS A 42 -3.95 -2.23 5.92
CA HIS A 42 -3.44 -0.87 5.74
C HIS A 42 -1.92 -0.81 5.81
N SER A 43 -1.29 -1.59 6.69
CA SER A 43 0.18 -1.69 6.79
C SER A 43 0.79 -2.14 5.46
N LEU A 44 0.16 -3.11 4.77
CA LEU A 44 0.58 -3.53 3.42
C LEU A 44 0.52 -2.38 2.41
N ARG A 45 -0.55 -1.57 2.44
CA ARG A 45 -0.68 -0.37 1.59
C ARG A 45 0.49 0.59 1.82
N TYR A 46 0.82 0.86 3.08
CA TYR A 46 1.92 1.77 3.43
C TYR A 46 3.30 1.20 3.12
N ALA A 47 3.50 -0.11 3.28
CA ALA A 47 4.73 -0.77 2.87
C ALA A 47 4.95 -0.64 1.35
N PHE A 48 3.89 -0.84 0.57
CA PHE A 48 3.93 -0.66 -0.88
C PHE A 48 4.21 0.79 -1.30
N ILE A 49 3.52 1.76 -0.70
CA ILE A 49 3.78 3.19 -0.91
C ILE A 49 5.25 3.52 -0.60
N THR A 50 5.73 3.07 0.56
CA THR A 50 7.13 3.27 0.98
C THR A 50 8.13 2.67 0.00
N HIS A 51 7.83 1.48 -0.52
CA HIS A 51 8.66 0.83 -1.53
C HIS A 51 8.73 1.64 -2.83
N LEU A 52 7.60 2.11 -3.36
CA LEU A 52 7.56 2.95 -4.56
C LEU A 52 8.34 4.26 -4.38
N LEU A 53 8.22 4.88 -3.21
CA LEU A 53 8.97 6.10 -2.88
C LEU A 53 10.48 5.85 -2.78
N ARG A 54 10.89 4.68 -2.27
CA ARG A 54 12.32 4.27 -2.27
C ARG A 54 12.87 4.04 -3.67
N LEU A 55 12.01 3.69 -4.63
CA LEU A 55 12.34 3.62 -6.06
C LEU A 55 12.28 4.99 -6.76
N SER A 56 12.33 6.09 -6.01
CA SER A 56 12.36 7.46 -6.52
C SER A 56 11.14 7.87 -7.36
N HIS A 57 9.99 7.19 -7.20
CA HIS A 57 8.76 7.60 -7.87
C HIS A 57 8.18 8.85 -7.19
N SER A 58 7.68 9.79 -7.99
CA SER A 58 7.07 11.03 -7.49
C SER A 58 5.84 10.73 -6.60
N PRO A 59 5.70 11.40 -5.43
CA PRO A 59 4.54 11.25 -4.56
C PRO A 59 3.19 11.44 -5.27
N SER A 60 3.12 12.34 -6.26
CA SER A 60 1.91 12.60 -7.05
C SER A 60 1.52 11.41 -7.92
N ILE A 61 2.51 10.71 -8.49
CA ILE A 61 2.28 9.49 -9.28
C ILE A 61 1.82 8.36 -8.36
N VAL A 62 2.49 8.21 -7.21
CA VAL A 62 2.08 7.23 -6.19
C VAL A 62 0.65 7.51 -5.73
N ALA A 63 0.26 8.76 -5.51
CA ALA A 63 -1.12 9.14 -5.18
C ALA A 63 -2.13 8.69 -6.22
N LYS A 64 -1.80 8.89 -7.50
CA LYS A 64 -2.66 8.48 -8.61
C LYS A 64 -2.79 6.97 -8.72
N ILE A 65 -1.68 6.22 -8.56
CA ILE A 65 -1.68 4.75 -8.49
C ILE A 65 -2.59 4.27 -7.35
N MET A 66 -2.47 4.90 -6.18
CA MET A 66 -3.25 4.54 -4.99
C MET A 66 -4.72 4.96 -5.06
N GLY A 67 -5.11 5.73 -6.09
CA GLY A 67 -6.46 6.23 -6.30
C GLY A 67 -6.90 7.27 -5.28
N HIS A 68 -5.96 8.01 -4.68
CA HIS A 68 -6.27 9.12 -3.80
C HIS A 68 -6.76 10.33 -4.62
N SER A 69 -7.72 11.07 -4.07
CA SER A 69 -8.18 12.36 -4.60
C SER A 69 -7.28 13.53 -4.17
N SER A 70 -6.65 13.43 -3.00
CA SER A 70 -5.71 14.41 -2.43
C SER A 70 -4.33 13.78 -2.15
N LEU A 71 -3.29 14.61 -2.21
CA LEU A 71 -1.91 14.30 -1.89
C LEU A 71 -1.63 14.27 -0.38
N ASP A 72 -2.47 14.90 0.45
CA ASP A 72 -2.22 15.11 1.88
C ASP A 72 -1.87 13.82 2.62
N HIS A 73 -2.59 12.74 2.31
CA HIS A 73 -2.36 11.44 2.95
C HIS A 73 -1.03 10.80 2.58
N ILE A 74 -0.47 11.08 1.41
CA ILE A 74 0.86 10.58 1.05
C ILE A 74 1.92 11.53 1.58
N LEU A 75 1.69 12.85 1.47
CA LEU A 75 2.58 13.88 1.99
C LEU A 75 2.87 13.68 3.46
N HIS A 76 1.84 13.53 4.29
CA HIS A 76 2.00 13.27 5.71
C HIS A 76 2.90 12.06 6.00
N TYR A 77 2.71 10.95 5.27
CA TYR A 77 3.53 9.74 5.46
C TYR A 77 4.96 9.90 4.93
N THR A 78 5.13 10.56 3.78
CA THR A 78 6.46 10.87 3.24
C THR A 78 7.23 11.80 4.17
N GLU A 79 6.59 12.85 4.67
CA GLU A 79 7.17 13.85 5.56
C GLU A 79 7.63 13.20 6.87
N VAL A 80 6.79 12.36 7.49
CA VAL A 80 7.19 11.61 8.70
C VAL A 80 8.40 10.71 8.42
N LYS A 81 8.41 9.96 7.31
CA LYS A 81 9.53 9.06 6.98
C LYS A 81 10.82 9.80 6.62
N VAL A 82 10.71 10.95 5.95
CA VAL A 82 11.85 11.83 5.67
C VAL A 82 12.37 12.44 6.98
N ALA A 83 11.49 12.93 7.85
CA ALA A 83 11.85 13.48 9.15
C ALA A 83 12.55 12.44 10.04
N GLU A 84 12.04 11.20 10.10
CA GLU A 84 12.70 10.08 10.79
C GLU A 84 14.10 9.80 10.23
N LYS A 85 14.26 9.83 8.90
CA LYS A 85 15.58 9.65 8.26
C LYS A 85 16.55 10.77 8.61
N VAL A 86 16.10 12.02 8.55
CA VAL A 86 16.92 13.19 8.91
C VAL A 86 17.34 13.09 10.37
N LEU A 87 16.41 12.78 11.28
CA LEU A 87 16.68 12.60 12.70
C LEU A 87 17.66 11.46 12.97
N ALA A 88 17.54 10.34 12.25
CA ALA A 88 18.48 9.22 12.35
C ALA A 88 19.88 9.57 11.83
N GLY A 89 19.98 10.46 10.84
CA GLY A 89 21.26 10.99 10.35
C GLY A 89 21.94 11.90 11.39
N LEU A 90 21.18 12.78 12.03
CA LEU A 90 21.67 13.69 13.08
C LEU A 90 22.19 12.99 14.33
N ARG A 91 21.68 11.79 14.64
CA ARG A 91 22.16 10.99 15.80
C ARG A 91 23.50 10.29 15.57
N ARG A 92 24.02 10.28 14.34
CA ARG A 92 25.29 9.62 13.98
C ARG A 92 26.46 10.60 13.81
N THR A 93 26.24 11.88 14.09
CA THR A 93 27.24 12.96 14.14
C THR A 93 27.38 13.45 15.56
#